data_AF-A0A9E1XQQ2-F1
#
_entry.id   AF-A0A9E1XQQ2-F1
#
_cell.length_a   1.000
_cell.length_b   1.000
_cell.length_c   1.000
_cell.angle_alpha   90.00
_cell.angle_beta   90.00
_cell.angle_gamma   90.00
#
_symmetry.space_group_name_H-M   'P 1'
#
loop_
_entity.id
_entity.type
_entity.pdbx_description
1 polymer ?
#
loop_
_entity_poly.entity_id
_entity_poly.type
_entity_poly.pdbx_seq_one_letter_code
_entity_poly.pdbx_strand_id
1 'polypeptide(L)' 'LSMVLSWYEQKAVCILLTLLHLGIQDMRLGPSLPAFVGPNVLNVLVENFGLKPITTPEEDLAAMLA' A
#
# COMPACT_ATOMS: atom_id res chain seq x y z
N LEU A 1 -9.37 -10.72 -3.62
CA LEU A 1 -8.79 -9.81 -4.64
C LEU A 1 -7.57 -9.17 -4.01
N SER A 2 -6.42 -9.27 -4.65
CA SER A 2 -5.15 -8.75 -4.12
C SER A 2 -4.72 -7.55 -4.98
N MET A 3 -4.35 -6.43 -4.34
CA MET A 3 -3.93 -5.21 -5.05
C MET A 3 -2.48 -4.85 -4.75
N VAL A 4 -1.71 -4.68 -5.82
CA VAL A 4 -0.32 -4.19 -5.79
C VAL A 4 -0.26 -2.90 -6.59
N LEU A 5 -0.02 -1.79 -5.90
CA LEU A 5 -0.03 -0.45 -6.47
C LEU A 5 1.41 0.02 -6.69
N SER A 6 1.74 0.30 -7.95
CA SER A 6 2.95 1.06 -8.30
C SER A 6 2.62 2.55 -8.32
N TRP A 7 3.46 3.37 -7.71
CA TRP A 7 3.29 4.82 -7.72
C TRP A 7 4.58 5.54 -8.13
N TYR A 8 4.43 6.79 -8.56
CA TYR A 8 5.55 7.65 -8.91
C TYR A 8 5.23 9.12 -8.63
N GLU A 9 4.05 9.59 -9.03
CA GLU A 9 3.64 11.00 -8.94
C GLU A 9 2.40 11.20 -8.05
N GLN A 10 1.96 12.46 -7.92
CA GLN A 10 0.99 12.86 -6.91
C GLN A 10 -0.44 12.37 -7.22
N LYS A 11 -0.80 12.14 -8.50
CA LYS A 11 -2.11 11.57 -8.84
C LYS A 11 -2.24 10.14 -8.31
N ALA A 12 -1.17 9.34 -8.30
CA ALA A 12 -1.18 8.03 -7.65
C ALA A 12 -1.47 8.12 -6.14
N VAL A 13 -1.04 9.20 -5.47
CA VAL A 13 -1.39 9.47 -4.06
C VAL A 13 -2.89 9.76 -3.93
N CYS A 14 -3.47 10.55 -4.83
CA CYS A 14 -4.93 10.80 -4.85
C CYS A 14 -5.72 9.50 -5.02
N ILE A 15 -5.26 8.59 -5.89
CA ILE A 15 -5.87 7.27 -6.08
C ILE A 15 -5.77 6.44 -4.80
N LEU A 16 -4.60 6.39 -4.16
CA LEU A 16 -4.41 5.70 -2.88
C LEU A 16 -5.40 6.21 -1.83
N LEU A 17 -5.51 7.53 -1.64
CA LEU A 17 -6.43 8.13 -0.68
C LEU A 17 -7.89 7.81 -1.00
N THR A 18 -8.26 7.75 -2.29
CA THR A 18 -9.60 7.35 -2.72
C THR A 18 -9.89 5.89 -2.35
N LEU A 19 -8.94 4.98 -2.58
CA LEU A 19 -9.08 3.57 -2.21
C LEU A 19 -9.20 3.39 -0.69
N LEU A 20 -8.41 4.13 0.09
CA LEU A 20 -8.51 4.14 1.56
C LEU A 20 -9.89 4.66 2.01
N HIS A 21 -10.40 5.72 1.38
CA HIS A 21 -11.73 6.26 1.68
C HIS A 21 -12.86 5.27 1.36
N LEU A 22 -12.72 4.49 0.28
CA LEU A 22 -13.67 3.43 -0.10
C LEU A 22 -13.58 2.19 0.81
N GLY A 23 -12.69 2.19 1.82
CA GLY A 23 -12.52 1.08 2.75
C GLY A 23 -11.76 -0.11 2.17
N ILE A 24 -10.98 0.09 1.09
CA ILE A 24 -10.13 -0.96 0.54
C ILE A 24 -8.90 -1.14 1.43
N GLN A 25 -8.66 -2.38 1.84
CA GLN A 25 -7.60 -2.76 2.79
C GLN A 25 -6.65 -3.80 2.16
N ASP A 26 -5.57 -4.11 2.88
CA ASP A 26 -4.58 -5.14 2.51
C ASP A 26 -3.88 -4.91 1.16
N MET A 27 -3.70 -3.64 0.80
CA MET A 27 -2.98 -3.22 -0.41
C MET A 27 -1.48 -3.23 -0.20
N ARG A 28 -0.73 -3.56 -1.25
CA ARG A 28 0.73 -3.39 -1.32
C ARG A 28 1.10 -2.12 -2.10
N LEU A 29 2.06 -1.35 -1.61
CA LEU A 29 2.54 -0.11 -2.24
C LEU A 29 4.05 -0.17 -2.49
N GLY A 30 4.49 0.16 -3.70
CA GLY A 30 5.91 0.14 -4.08
C GLY A 30 6.24 1.00 -5.31
N PRO A 31 7.53 1.09 -5.70
CA PRO A 31 8.64 0.28 -5.19
C PRO A 31 9.19 0.73 -3.82
N SER A 32 8.93 1.98 -3.42
CA SER A 32 9.26 2.52 -2.10
C SER A 32 8.04 3.19 -1.48
N LEU A 33 8.05 3.38 -0.17
CA LEU A 33 7.04 4.22 0.49
C LEU A 33 7.31 5.70 0.18
N PRO A 34 6.26 6.54 0.08
CA PRO A 34 6.45 7.96 -0.15
C PRO A 34 7.25 8.62 0.98
N ALA A 35 8.32 9.34 0.63
CA ALA A 35 9.22 9.96 1.60
C ALA A 35 8.55 11.00 2.52
N PHE A 36 7.38 11.51 2.13
CA PHE A 36 6.57 12.43 2.94
C PHE A 36 5.76 11.72 4.04
N VAL A 37 5.71 10.38 4.05
CA VAL A 37 5.00 9.59 5.07
C VAL A 37 5.97 9.28 6.20
N GLY A 38 5.83 10.00 7.32
CA GLY A 38 6.59 9.73 8.53
C GLY A 38 6.13 8.47 9.26
N PRO A 39 6.93 7.95 10.22
CA PRO A 39 6.65 6.68 10.91
C PRO A 39 5.28 6.62 11.61
N ASN A 40 4.85 7.71 12.27
CA ASN A 40 3.56 7.75 12.96
C ASN A 40 2.38 7.61 11.98
N VAL A 41 2.47 8.27 10.82
CA VAL A 41 1.44 8.19 9.78
C VAL A 41 1.46 6.80 9.15
N LEU A 42 2.66 6.23 8.92
CA LEU A 42 2.78 4.88 8.41
C LEU A 42 2.11 3.85 9.33
N ASN A 43 2.31 3.95 10.64
CA ASN A 43 1.67 3.04 11.60
C ASN A 43 0.14 3.13 11.53
N VAL A 44 -0.43 4.34 11.43
CA VAL A 44 -1.87 4.53 11.23
C VAL A 44 -2.35 3.85 9.94
N LEU A 45 -1.58 3.93 8.86
CA LEU A 45 -1.93 3.29 7.58
C LEU A 45 -1.85 1.76 7.66
N VAL A 46 -0.87 1.22 8.39
CA VAL A 46 -0.72 -0.22 8.62
C VAL A 46 -1.86 -0.73 9.51
N GLU A 47 -2.09 -0.10 10.65
CA GLU A 47 -3.05 -0.57 11.67
C GLU A 47 -4.50 -0.48 11.19
N ASN A 48 -4.87 0.61 10.49
CA ASN A 48 -6.26 0.84 10.10
C ASN A 48 -6.61 0.30 8.70
N PHE A 49 -5.62 0.15 7.81
CA PHE A 49 -5.87 -0.21 6.41
C PHE A 49 -5.07 -1.43 5.92
N GLY A 50 -4.19 -2.00 6.75
CA GLY A 50 -3.35 -3.12 6.34
C GLY A 50 -2.41 -2.78 5.18
N LEU A 51 -2.03 -1.51 5.02
CA LEU A 51 -1.14 -1.08 3.95
C LEU A 51 0.26 -1.68 4.16
N LYS A 52 0.80 -2.35 3.14
CA LYS A 52 2.08 -3.07 3.22
C LYS A 52 3.06 -2.54 2.16
N PRO A 53 4.37 -2.45 2.45
CA PRO A 53 5.36 -2.35 1.38
C PRO A 53 5.37 -3.64 0.56
N ILE A 54 5.85 -3.57 -0.69
CA ILE A 54 6.20 -4.78 -1.45
C ILE A 54 7.44 -5.46 -0.84
N THR A 55 7.59 -6.75 -1.10
CA THR A 55 8.73 -7.56 -0.67
C THR A 55 9.47 -8.13 -1.89
N THR A 56 9.77 -9.43 -1.91
CA THR A 56 10.21 -10.13 -3.11
C THR A 56 8.99 -10.58 -3.94
N PRO A 57 9.12 -10.71 -5.27
CA PRO A 57 8.03 -11.20 -6.11
C PRO A 57 7.46 -12.53 -5.64
N GLU A 58 8.32 -13.46 -5.20
CA GLU A 58 7.95 -14.79 -4.74
C GLU A 58 7.13 -14.73 -3.44
N GLU A 59 7.57 -13.96 -2.45
CA GLU A 59 6.89 -13.78 -1.16
C GLU A 59 5.54 -13.08 -1.32
N ASP A 60 5.49 -12.00 -2.11
CA ASP A 60 4.26 -11.27 -2.36
C ASP A 60 3.24 -12.14 -3.11
N LEU A 61 3.68 -12.90 -4.12
CA LEU A 61 2.81 -13.79 -4.87
C LEU A 61 2.24 -14.91 -3.99
N ALA A 62 3.09 -15.56 -3.18
CA ALA A 62 2.65 -16.59 -2.25
C ALA A 62 1.62 -16.04 -1.25
N ALA A 63 1.87 -14.86 -0.68
CA ALA A 63 0.96 -14.23 0.28
C ALA A 63 -0.35 -13.72 -0.35
N MET A 64 -0.39 -13.46 -1.65
CA MET A 64 -1.60 -13.00 -2.36
C MET A 64 -2.50 -14.12 -2.88
N LEU A 65 -1.98 -15.34 -2.98
CA LEU A 65 -2.70 -16.54 -3.46
C LEU A 65 -3.16 -17.47 -2.34
N ALA A 66 -2.67 -17.27 -1.12
CA ALA A 66 -3.15 -17.95 0.09
C ALA A 66 -4.56 -17.46 0.47
#